data_AF-A0AAW2KIB1-F1
#
_entry.id   AF-A0AAW2KIB1-F1
#
_cell.length_a   1.000
_cell.length_b   1.000
_cell.length_c   1.000
_cell.angle_alpha   90.00
_cell.angle_beta   90.00
_cell.angle_gamma   90.00
#
_symmetry.space_group_name_H-M   'P 1'
#
loop_
_entity.id
_entity.type
_entity.pdbx_description
1 polymer ?
#
loop_
_entity_poly.entity_id
_entity_poly.type
_entity_poly.pdbx_seq_one_letter_code
_entity_poly.pdbx_strand_id
1 'polypeptide(L)'
;MLVITSLPTSMFLNLQSRSQNGPRERFSKNIFRTKELFATRVAQALLVGSILGTVYMNVSDDQTTASLQTRLGFFAFSLSFLLSSTTEGLPIFLQERNIFLRETSRGAYRVSSYVVANTIVFLPFLLLIGLLYSAPAYWLVGLRRDMDGFLYFSLVVCMVVMMSNSFTACFSLVPNFIMGSSVIAGLMGSFFLFSGYFIAQDSIPSYWIFMHYLSLFKYPFESLMINEYGGKGAASVWTA
;
A
#
# COMPACT_ATOMS: atom_id res chain seq x y z
N MET A 1 -7.05 33.00 52.08
CA MET A 1 -7.34 31.58 51.81
C MET A 1 -7.78 31.48 50.35
N LEU A 2 -6.94 31.75 49.34
CA LEU A 2 -5.72 31.06 48.88
C LEU A 2 -5.99 29.61 48.42
N VAL A 3 -6.39 29.40 47.16
CA VAL A 3 -5.90 28.33 46.24
C VAL A 3 -6.11 28.78 44.78
N ILE A 4 -5.30 29.73 44.31
CA ILE A 4 -4.98 29.87 42.89
C ILE A 4 -3.46 29.86 42.84
N THR A 5 -2.87 28.66 42.87
CA THR A 5 -1.42 28.49 42.75
C THR A 5 -1.10 27.44 41.70
N SER A 6 -0.29 27.89 40.75
CA SER A 6 0.60 27.14 39.86
C SER A 6 -0.03 26.17 38.85
N LEU A 7 -0.60 26.74 37.78
CA LEU A 7 -0.36 26.14 36.46
C LEU A 7 1.14 26.37 36.13
N PRO A 8 1.91 25.33 35.81
CA PRO A 8 3.33 25.48 35.51
C PRO A 8 3.52 26.41 34.32
N THR A 9 4.45 27.36 34.43
CA THR A 9 4.77 28.40 33.43
C THR A 9 5.07 27.82 32.04
N SER A 10 5.51 26.55 31.99
CA SER A 10 5.70 25.78 30.75
C SER A 10 4.42 25.46 29.99
N MET A 11 3.27 25.34 30.67
CA MET A 11 1.97 25.05 30.04
C MET A 11 1.34 26.31 29.42
N PHE A 12 1.56 27.49 30.01
CA PHE A 12 1.13 28.78 29.43
C PHE A 12 1.95 29.17 28.20
N LEU A 13 3.27 28.92 28.21
CA LEU A 13 4.14 29.10 27.05
C LEU A 13 3.77 28.19 25.87
N ASN A 14 3.32 26.96 26.14
CA ASN A 14 2.86 26.02 25.11
C ASN A 14 1.51 26.41 24.49
N LEU A 15 0.67 27.14 25.25
CA LEU A 15 -0.60 27.69 24.74
C LEU A 15 -0.37 28.98 23.95
N GLN A 16 0.60 29.83 24.34
CA GLN A 16 1.01 31.00 23.56
C GLN A 16 1.76 30.66 22.26
N SER A 17 2.60 29.61 22.25
CA SER A 17 3.26 29.15 21.01
C SER A 17 2.27 28.53 20.02
N ARG A 18 1.19 27.93 20.52
CA ARG A 18 0.04 27.55 19.69
C ARG A 18 -0.64 28.81 19.14
N SER A 19 -0.83 29.87 19.91
CA SER A 19 -1.55 31.08 19.46
C SER A 19 -0.86 31.87 18.32
N GLN A 20 0.47 31.84 18.21
CA GLN A 20 1.20 32.74 17.30
C GLN A 20 1.23 32.36 15.81
N ASN A 21 1.04 31.08 15.45
CA ASN A 21 1.05 30.70 14.04
C ASN A 21 -0.30 31.05 13.42
N GLY A 22 -0.33 32.08 12.56
CA GLY A 22 -1.54 32.53 11.88
C GLY A 22 -2.19 31.39 11.08
N PRO A 23 -3.53 31.42 10.85
CA PRO A 23 -4.22 30.37 10.10
C PRO A 23 -3.53 30.03 8.78
N ARG A 24 -3.01 31.06 8.08
CA ARG A 24 -2.27 30.94 6.82
C ARG A 24 -0.97 30.13 6.92
N GLU A 25 -0.21 30.30 7.99
CA GLU A 25 1.05 29.56 8.20
C GLU A 25 0.79 28.10 8.56
N ARG A 26 -0.29 27.84 9.31
CA ARG A 26 -0.75 26.48 9.62
C ARG A 26 -1.26 25.77 8.37
N PHE A 27 -2.08 26.44 7.56
CA PHE A 27 -2.57 25.90 6.28
C PHE A 27 -1.42 25.67 5.29
N SER A 28 -0.48 26.61 5.18
CA SER A 28 0.70 26.45 4.32
C SER A 28 1.57 25.28 4.76
N LYS A 29 1.87 25.15 6.06
CA LYS A 29 2.59 23.99 6.60
C LYS A 29 1.84 22.67 6.41
N ASN A 30 0.50 22.67 6.49
CA ASN A 30 -0.30 21.47 6.27
C ASN A 30 -0.31 21.06 4.79
N ILE A 31 -0.43 22.03 3.88
CA ILE A 31 -0.35 21.82 2.42
C ILE A 31 1.04 21.35 2.00
N PHE A 32 2.10 21.91 2.58
CA PHE A 32 3.47 21.46 2.32
C PHE A 32 3.73 20.05 2.86
N ARG A 33 3.28 19.73 4.08
CA ARG A 33 3.37 18.36 4.62
C ARG A 33 2.65 17.32 3.77
N THR A 34 1.48 17.65 3.24
CA THR A 34 0.76 16.75 2.34
C THR A 34 1.55 16.49 1.05
N LYS A 35 2.19 17.53 0.47
CA LYS A 35 3.04 17.37 -0.72
C LYS A 35 4.33 16.58 -0.43
N GLU A 36 4.95 16.80 0.73
CA GLU A 36 6.13 16.06 1.17
C GLU A 36 5.82 14.57 1.34
N LEU A 37 4.74 14.21 2.02
CA LEU A 37 4.35 12.81 2.21
C LEU A 37 4.17 12.08 0.87
N PHE A 38 3.51 12.73 -0.10
CA PHE A 38 3.35 12.19 -1.44
C PHE A 38 4.68 12.06 -2.19
N ALA A 39 5.54 13.08 -2.13
CA ALA A 39 6.87 13.03 -2.73
C ALA A 39 7.73 11.91 -2.13
N THR A 40 7.66 11.70 -0.81
CA THR A 40 8.34 10.60 -0.13
C THR A 40 7.84 9.25 -0.62
N ARG A 41 6.53 9.06 -0.82
CA ARG A 41 5.99 7.80 -1.38
C ARG A 41 6.51 7.53 -2.78
N VAL A 42 6.53 8.54 -3.62
CA VAL A 42 7.03 8.43 -5.00
C VAL A 42 8.52 8.09 -5.01
N ALA A 43 9.31 8.78 -4.17
CA ALA A 43 10.74 8.51 -4.03
C ALA A 43 10.99 7.10 -3.48
N GLN A 44 10.24 6.67 -2.46
CA GLN A 44 10.31 5.33 -1.88
C GLN A 44 9.95 4.25 -2.90
N ALA A 45 8.90 4.45 -3.70
CA ALA A 45 8.51 3.53 -4.76
C ALA A 45 9.60 3.38 -5.83
N LEU A 46 10.20 4.50 -6.26
CA LEU A 46 11.31 4.48 -7.23
C LEU A 46 12.57 3.81 -6.67
N LEU A 47 12.96 4.17 -5.44
CA LEU A 47 14.14 3.60 -4.79
C LEU A 47 13.98 2.09 -4.61
N VAL A 48 12.85 1.65 -4.07
CA VAL A 48 12.64 0.22 -3.82
C VAL A 48 12.41 -0.55 -5.11
N GLY A 49 11.71 0.00 -6.10
CA GLY A 49 11.62 -0.60 -7.43
C GLY A 49 12.98 -0.78 -8.09
N SER A 50 13.88 0.20 -7.93
CA SER A 50 15.25 0.13 -8.45
C SER A 50 16.11 -0.88 -7.69
N ILE A 51 16.05 -0.90 -6.35
CA ILE A 51 16.79 -1.85 -5.51
C ILE A 51 16.31 -3.29 -5.77
N LEU A 52 15.00 -3.52 -5.84
CA LEU A 52 14.47 -4.83 -6.20
C LEU A 52 14.91 -5.23 -7.60
N GLY A 53 14.87 -4.30 -8.55
CA GLY A 53 15.36 -4.51 -9.89
C GLY A 53 16.82 -4.94 -9.95
N THR A 54 17.70 -4.29 -9.18
CA THR A 54 19.14 -4.61 -9.18
C THR A 54 19.47 -5.89 -8.43
N VAL A 55 18.78 -6.20 -7.33
CA VAL A 55 18.98 -7.43 -6.55
C VAL A 55 18.62 -8.67 -7.36
N TYR A 56 17.57 -8.59 -8.18
CA TYR A 56 17.08 -9.69 -9.01
C TYR A 56 17.51 -9.56 -10.48
N MET A 57 18.63 -8.89 -10.74
CA MET A 57 19.18 -8.73 -12.09
C MET A 57 19.74 -10.09 -12.60
N ASN A 58 19.46 -10.46 -13.86
CA ASN A 58 19.90 -11.70 -14.53
C ASN A 58 19.22 -13.03 -14.12
N VAL A 59 17.94 -13.05 -13.76
CA VAL A 59 17.19 -14.33 -13.59
C VAL A 59 16.78 -14.96 -14.94
N SER A 60 17.35 -14.48 -16.04
CA SER A 60 17.00 -14.85 -17.42
C SER A 60 17.80 -16.01 -18.00
N ASP A 61 18.95 -16.38 -17.43
CA ASP A 61 19.91 -17.24 -18.16
C ASP A 61 19.85 -18.74 -17.82
N ASP A 62 19.37 -19.13 -16.64
CA ASP A 62 19.30 -20.55 -16.25
C ASP A 62 17.86 -21.04 -16.10
N GLN A 63 17.43 -21.99 -16.93
CA GLN A 63 16.17 -22.74 -16.78
C GLN A 63 16.27 -23.83 -15.69
N THR A 64 16.85 -23.50 -14.55
CA THR A 64 16.96 -24.39 -13.39
C THR A 64 15.83 -24.10 -12.42
N THR A 65 15.36 -25.10 -11.66
CA THR A 65 14.35 -24.92 -10.59
C THR A 65 14.66 -23.78 -9.61
N ALA A 66 15.95 -23.47 -9.43
CA ALA A 66 16.41 -22.32 -8.66
C ALA A 66 15.93 -20.96 -9.21
N SER A 67 15.89 -20.77 -10.54
CA SER A 67 15.46 -19.50 -11.13
C SER A 67 13.95 -19.27 -11.01
N LEU A 68 13.15 -20.34 -11.03
CA LEU A 68 11.72 -20.29 -10.73
C LEU A 68 11.49 -19.79 -9.30
N GLN A 69 12.19 -20.37 -8.32
CA GLN A 69 12.07 -19.96 -6.92
C GLN A 69 12.49 -18.49 -6.71
N THR A 70 13.56 -18.05 -7.36
CA THR A 70 14.01 -16.66 -7.33
C THR A 70 12.96 -15.70 -7.91
N ARG A 71 12.27 -16.06 -9.00
CA ARG A 71 11.18 -15.26 -9.60
C ARG A 71 9.94 -15.20 -8.73
N LEU A 72 9.55 -16.32 -8.11
CA LEU A 72 8.46 -16.36 -7.15
C LEU A 72 8.77 -15.47 -5.93
N GLY A 73 10.01 -15.51 -5.43
CA GLY A 73 10.48 -14.65 -4.36
C GLY A 73 10.44 -13.16 -4.72
N PHE A 74 10.81 -12.81 -5.96
CA PHE A 74 10.68 -11.46 -6.48
C PHE A 74 9.22 -10.96 -6.46
N PHE A 75 8.28 -11.73 -7.03
CA PHE A 75 6.86 -11.34 -7.03
C PHE A 75 6.30 -11.24 -5.61
N ALA A 76 6.58 -12.22 -4.76
CA ALA A 76 6.12 -12.25 -3.37
C ALA A 76 6.63 -11.03 -2.57
N PHE A 77 7.91 -10.69 -2.71
CA PHE A 77 8.52 -9.53 -2.05
C PHE A 77 7.99 -8.22 -2.63
N SER A 78 7.84 -8.12 -3.95
CA SER A 78 7.28 -6.96 -4.64
C SER A 78 5.87 -6.64 -4.13
N LEU A 79 4.98 -7.65 -4.11
CA LEU A 79 3.64 -7.49 -3.55
C LEU A 79 3.69 -7.09 -2.07
N SER A 80 4.52 -7.76 -1.27
CA SER A 80 4.62 -7.47 0.18
C SER A 80 5.00 -6.02 0.44
N PHE A 81 5.95 -5.52 -0.34
CA PHE A 81 6.36 -4.14 -0.28
C PHE A 81 5.24 -3.18 -0.70
N LEU A 82 4.58 -3.43 -1.84
CA LEU A 82 3.49 -2.59 -2.34
C LEU A 82 2.33 -2.51 -1.34
N LEU A 83 1.89 -3.64 -0.79
CA LEU A 83 0.81 -3.67 0.20
C LEU A 83 1.24 -2.97 1.50
N SER A 84 2.44 -3.27 2.02
CA SER A 84 2.97 -2.65 3.24
C SER A 84 3.10 -1.14 3.11
N SER A 85 3.61 -0.66 1.96
CA SER A 85 3.77 0.77 1.69
C SER A 85 2.45 1.53 1.85
N THR A 86 1.31 0.93 1.51
CA THR A 86 0.03 1.64 1.61
C THR A 86 -0.38 1.93 3.07
N THR A 87 0.12 1.14 4.03
CA THR A 87 -0.16 1.30 5.47
C THR A 87 0.29 2.66 6.00
N GLU A 88 1.35 3.27 5.45
CA GLU A 88 1.79 4.61 5.90
C GLU A 88 0.79 5.72 5.48
N GLY A 89 -0.24 5.40 4.67
CA GLY A 89 -1.35 6.29 4.32
C GLY A 89 -2.47 6.32 5.37
N LEU A 90 -2.48 5.35 6.29
CA LEU A 90 -3.45 5.26 7.38
C LEU A 90 -3.60 6.56 8.22
N PRO A 91 -2.53 7.25 8.67
CA PRO A 91 -2.70 8.44 9.49
C PRO A 91 -3.33 9.61 8.70
N ILE A 92 -3.12 9.64 7.38
CA ILE A 92 -3.73 10.64 6.49
C ILE A 92 -5.25 10.40 6.43
N PHE A 93 -5.67 9.15 6.22
CA PHE A 93 -7.10 8.79 6.23
C PHE A 93 -7.78 9.09 7.58
N LEU A 94 -7.10 8.84 8.70
CA LEU A 94 -7.62 9.18 10.03
C LEU A 94 -7.76 10.69 10.23
N GLN A 95 -6.82 11.48 9.73
CA GLN A 95 -6.89 12.95 9.81
C GLN A 95 -8.03 13.49 8.94
N GLU A 96 -8.14 13.02 7.69
CA GLU A 96 -9.22 13.39 6.77
C GLU A 96 -10.60 13.05 7.34
N ARG A 97 -10.77 11.85 7.91
CA ARG A 97 -12.00 11.44 8.58
C ARG A 97 -12.42 12.40 9.70
N ASN A 98 -11.47 12.83 10.53
CA ASN A 98 -11.77 13.76 11.64
C ASN A 98 -12.25 15.13 11.14
N ILE A 99 -11.73 15.59 10.00
CA ILE A 99 -12.17 16.82 9.34
C ILE A 99 -13.56 16.60 8.75
N PHE A 100 -13.74 15.50 8.02
CA PHE A 100 -15.01 15.12 7.38
C PHE A 100 -16.17 14.99 8.38
N LEU A 101 -15.97 14.38 9.55
CA LEU A 101 -16.98 14.26 10.59
C LEU A 101 -17.43 15.62 11.14
N ARG A 102 -16.52 16.60 11.22
CA ARG A 102 -16.84 17.98 11.65
C ARG A 102 -17.57 18.78 10.59
N GLU A 103 -17.32 18.52 9.31
CA GLU A 103 -18.00 19.20 8.20
C GLU A 103 -19.40 18.60 7.95
N THR A 104 -19.53 17.29 8.09
CA THR A 104 -20.81 16.58 7.97
C THR A 104 -21.77 16.96 9.11
N SER A 105 -21.28 17.15 10.34
CA SER A 105 -22.14 17.59 11.46
C SER A 105 -22.73 18.98 11.28
N ARG A 106 -22.16 19.79 10.37
CA ARG A 106 -22.68 21.11 9.98
C ARG A 106 -23.66 21.05 8.81
N GLY A 107 -23.99 19.86 8.31
CA GLY A 107 -24.93 19.66 7.20
C GLY A 107 -24.43 20.16 5.84
N ALA A 108 -23.12 20.42 5.69
CA ALA A 108 -22.58 21.07 4.50
C ALA A 108 -22.54 20.16 3.26
N TYR A 109 -22.40 18.83 3.42
CA TYR A 109 -22.21 17.90 2.29
C TYR A 109 -22.79 16.50 2.53
N ARG A 110 -23.22 15.84 1.44
CA ARG A 110 -23.55 14.40 1.41
C ARG A 110 -22.28 13.55 1.40
N VAL A 111 -22.27 12.48 2.22
CA VAL A 111 -21.14 11.55 2.37
C VAL A 111 -20.69 10.95 1.03
N SER A 112 -21.64 10.53 0.18
CA SER A 112 -21.32 9.88 -1.09
C SER A 112 -20.59 10.79 -2.07
N SER A 113 -20.97 12.07 -2.15
CA SER A 113 -20.32 13.04 -3.04
C SER A 113 -18.88 13.32 -2.63
N TYR A 114 -18.61 13.35 -1.32
CA TYR A 114 -17.27 13.55 -0.78
C TYR A 114 -16.36 12.35 -1.10
N VAL A 115 -16.84 11.13 -0.85
CA VAL A 115 -16.06 9.91 -1.12
C VAL A 115 -15.72 9.78 -2.60
N VAL A 116 -16.69 9.98 -3.50
CA VAL A 116 -16.45 9.89 -4.95
C VAL A 116 -15.46 10.94 -5.43
N ALA A 117 -15.60 12.20 -5.00
CA ALA A 117 -14.65 13.26 -5.35
C ALA A 117 -13.24 12.94 -4.84
N ASN A 118 -13.12 12.44 -3.60
CA ASN A 118 -11.84 12.06 -3.02
C ASN A 118 -11.20 10.91 -3.80
N THR A 119 -11.95 9.86 -4.09
CA THR A 119 -11.46 8.70 -4.87
C THR A 119 -10.96 9.13 -6.25
N ILE A 120 -11.67 9.99 -6.97
CA ILE A 120 -11.26 10.46 -8.30
C ILE A 120 -9.95 11.26 -8.23
N VAL A 121 -9.74 12.05 -7.17
CA VAL A 121 -8.50 12.82 -6.99
C VAL A 121 -7.31 11.93 -6.64
N PHE A 122 -7.52 10.91 -5.79
CA PHE A 122 -6.46 9.98 -5.39
C PHE A 122 -6.09 8.99 -6.50
N LEU A 123 -7.05 8.53 -7.29
CA LEU A 123 -6.87 7.50 -8.31
C LEU A 123 -5.68 7.75 -9.28
N PRO A 124 -5.53 8.93 -9.93
CA PRO A 124 -4.39 9.18 -10.83
C PRO A 124 -3.05 9.19 -10.09
N PHE A 125 -3.04 9.58 -8.81
CA PHE A 125 -1.82 9.61 -8.00
C PHE A 125 -1.37 8.19 -7.63
N LEU A 126 -2.30 7.30 -7.27
CA LEU A 126 -2.00 5.89 -7.00
C LEU A 126 -1.50 5.17 -8.27
N LEU A 127 -2.12 5.47 -9.42
CA LEU A 127 -1.67 4.96 -10.73
C LEU A 127 -0.23 5.39 -11.03
N LEU A 128 0.09 6.66 -10.79
CA LEU A 128 1.44 7.19 -11.03
C LEU A 128 2.48 6.45 -10.17
N ILE A 129 2.20 6.23 -8.87
CA ILE A 129 3.09 5.47 -7.99
C ILE A 129 3.30 4.04 -8.51
N GLY A 130 2.22 3.35 -8.88
CA GLY A 130 2.30 1.99 -9.41
C GLY A 130 3.14 1.92 -10.68
N LEU A 131 2.93 2.86 -11.60
CA LEU A 131 3.71 2.96 -12.85
C LEU A 131 5.19 3.24 -12.58
N LEU A 132 5.49 4.20 -11.69
CA LEU A 132 6.87 4.54 -11.34
C LEU A 132 7.60 3.41 -10.64
N TYR A 133 6.90 2.60 -9.84
CA TYR A 133 7.47 1.38 -9.26
C TYR A 133 7.72 0.31 -10.34
N SER A 134 6.75 0.10 -11.23
CA SER A 134 6.79 -0.96 -12.23
C SER A 134 7.87 -0.76 -13.30
N ALA A 135 8.18 0.48 -13.67
CA ALA A 135 9.17 0.79 -14.70
C ALA A 135 10.57 0.27 -14.37
N PRO A 136 11.26 0.68 -13.29
CA PRO A 136 12.57 0.14 -12.96
C PRO A 136 12.51 -1.36 -12.62
N ALA A 137 11.47 -1.81 -11.91
CA ALA A 137 11.35 -3.21 -11.50
C ALA A 137 11.26 -4.17 -12.71
N TYR A 138 10.51 -3.82 -13.75
CA TYR A 138 10.34 -4.69 -14.91
C TYR A 138 11.59 -4.73 -15.80
N TRP A 139 12.16 -3.56 -16.09
CA TRP A 139 13.31 -3.42 -16.98
C TRP A 139 14.60 -3.99 -16.38
N LEU A 140 14.80 -3.86 -15.06
CA LEU A 140 16.03 -4.33 -14.40
C LEU A 140 16.02 -5.84 -14.13
N VAL A 141 14.87 -6.43 -13.79
CA VAL A 141 14.78 -7.90 -13.56
C VAL A 141 14.91 -8.68 -14.87
N GLY A 142 14.62 -8.04 -16.01
CA GLY A 142 14.74 -8.68 -17.32
C GLY A 142 13.60 -9.67 -17.58
N LEU A 143 12.37 -9.31 -17.20
CA LEU A 143 11.17 -10.06 -17.58
C LEU A 143 10.98 -10.05 -19.11
N ARG A 144 9.99 -10.82 -19.59
CA ARG A 144 9.67 -10.95 -21.02
C ARG A 144 9.69 -9.59 -21.73
N ARG A 145 10.49 -9.42 -22.78
CA ARG A 145 10.67 -8.12 -23.47
C ARG A 145 9.51 -7.74 -24.41
N ASP A 146 8.28 -8.06 -24.03
CA ASP A 146 7.08 -7.73 -24.80
C ASP A 146 6.36 -6.52 -24.19
N MET A 147 5.87 -5.61 -25.04
CA MET A 147 5.10 -4.45 -24.59
C MET A 147 3.81 -4.87 -23.87
N ASP A 148 3.17 -5.95 -24.33
CA ASP A 148 1.94 -6.47 -23.73
C ASP A 148 2.17 -7.02 -22.31
N GLY A 149 3.32 -7.69 -22.11
CA GLY A 149 3.71 -8.23 -20.81
C GLY A 149 4.01 -7.13 -19.79
N PHE A 150 4.66 -6.05 -20.23
CA PHE A 150 4.90 -4.86 -19.42
C PHE A 150 3.60 -4.15 -19.04
N LEU A 151 2.71 -3.95 -20.01
CA LEU A 151 1.44 -3.27 -19.76
C LEU A 151 0.58 -4.07 -18.78
N TYR A 152 0.48 -5.39 -18.95
CA TYR A 152 -0.22 -6.26 -18.02
C TYR A 152 0.40 -6.23 -16.61
N PHE A 153 1.72 -6.30 -16.49
CA PHE A 153 2.43 -6.19 -15.21
C PHE A 153 2.12 -4.86 -14.51
N SER A 154 2.21 -3.75 -15.24
CA SER A 154 1.92 -2.41 -14.70
C SER A 154 0.47 -2.26 -14.24
N LEU A 155 -0.48 -2.86 -14.96
CA LEU A 155 -1.90 -2.86 -14.62
C LEU A 155 -2.15 -3.64 -13.32
N VAL A 156 -1.55 -4.83 -13.18
CA VAL A 156 -1.65 -5.64 -11.96
C VAL A 156 -1.08 -4.87 -10.76
N VAL A 157 0.10 -4.26 -10.89
CA VAL A 157 0.69 -3.42 -9.83
C VAL A 157 -0.23 -2.26 -9.46
N CYS A 158 -0.82 -1.58 -10.45
CA CYS A 158 -1.77 -0.49 -10.22
C CYS A 158 -3.00 -0.97 -9.45
N MET A 159 -3.57 -2.13 -9.83
CA MET A 159 -4.70 -2.73 -9.12
C MET A 159 -4.34 -3.10 -7.68
N VAL A 160 -3.14 -3.63 -7.44
CA VAL A 160 -2.65 -3.95 -6.09
C VAL A 160 -2.62 -2.70 -5.20
N VAL A 161 -2.05 -1.60 -5.71
CA VAL A 161 -1.95 -0.34 -4.97
C VAL A 161 -3.33 0.23 -4.66
N MET A 162 -4.27 0.18 -5.62
CA MET A 162 -5.66 0.60 -5.38
C MET A 162 -6.37 -0.27 -4.34
N MET A 163 -6.25 -1.59 -4.48
CA MET A 163 -6.87 -2.57 -3.60
C MET A 163 -6.35 -2.44 -2.16
N SER A 164 -5.03 -2.31 -2.00
CA SER A 164 -4.39 -2.08 -0.70
C SER A 164 -4.85 -0.76 -0.07
N ASN A 165 -5.06 0.27 -0.89
CA ASN A 165 -5.51 1.58 -0.41
C ASN A 165 -6.95 1.53 0.08
N SER A 166 -7.83 0.84 -0.65
CA SER A 166 -9.19 0.56 -0.20
C SER A 166 -9.20 -0.25 1.09
N PHE A 167 -8.35 -1.27 1.21
CA PHE A 167 -8.22 -2.06 2.44
C PHE A 167 -7.80 -1.19 3.63
N THR A 168 -6.77 -0.36 3.46
CA THR A 168 -6.28 0.57 4.50
C THR A 168 -7.35 1.60 4.89
N ALA A 169 -8.12 2.09 3.91
CA ALA A 169 -9.23 3.02 4.16
C ALA A 169 -10.34 2.38 4.98
N CYS A 170 -10.70 1.10 4.75
CA CYS A 170 -11.67 0.37 5.58
C CYS A 170 -11.23 0.29 7.05
N PHE A 171 -9.93 0.08 7.31
CA PHE A 171 -9.39 0.02 8.67
C PHE A 171 -9.25 1.40 9.35
N SER A 172 -9.29 2.51 8.61
CA SER A 172 -9.36 3.86 9.18
C SER A 172 -10.67 4.16 9.94
N LEU A 173 -11.66 3.27 9.87
CA LEU A 173 -12.87 3.32 10.69
C LEU A 173 -12.55 3.11 12.18
N VAL A 174 -11.45 2.44 12.51
CA VAL A 174 -10.97 2.25 13.88
C VAL A 174 -10.49 3.61 14.45
N PRO A 175 -10.93 4.02 15.65
CA PRO A 175 -10.59 5.34 16.20
C PRO A 175 -9.13 5.50 16.62
N ASN A 176 -8.41 4.39 16.84
CA ASN A 176 -7.03 4.39 17.31
C ASN A 176 -6.05 4.00 16.19
N PHE A 177 -5.14 4.90 15.85
CA PHE A 177 -4.08 4.65 14.85
C PHE A 177 -3.23 3.42 15.18
N ILE A 178 -2.80 3.30 16.44
CA ILE A 178 -1.94 2.20 16.90
C ILE A 178 -2.64 0.84 16.74
N MET A 179 -3.91 0.76 17.13
CA MET A 179 -4.70 -0.46 16.97
C MET A 179 -4.94 -0.78 15.49
N GLY A 180 -5.27 0.22 14.68
CA GLY A 180 -5.50 0.06 13.24
C GLY A 180 -4.26 -0.46 12.51
N SER A 181 -3.08 0.13 12.76
CA SER A 181 -1.84 -0.30 12.12
C SER A 181 -1.41 -1.70 12.55
N SER A 182 -1.58 -2.07 13.83
CA SER A 182 -1.29 -3.43 14.30
C SER A 182 -2.21 -4.48 13.65
N VAL A 183 -3.51 -4.18 13.51
CA VAL A 183 -4.46 -5.09 12.87
C VAL A 183 -4.16 -5.25 11.37
N ILE A 184 -3.87 -4.16 10.66
CA ILE A 184 -3.48 -4.21 9.24
C ILE A 184 -2.21 -5.04 9.06
N ALA A 185 -1.19 -4.81 9.89
CA ALA A 185 0.07 -5.57 9.83
C ALA A 185 -0.14 -7.07 10.12
N GLY A 186 -0.95 -7.40 11.13
CA GLY A 186 -1.30 -8.79 11.46
C GLY A 186 -2.09 -9.49 10.35
N LEU A 187 -3.07 -8.81 9.76
CA LEU A 187 -3.85 -9.33 8.64
C LEU A 187 -3.00 -9.47 7.37
N MET A 188 -2.14 -8.50 7.08
CA MET A 188 -1.22 -8.58 5.94
C MET A 188 -0.25 -9.74 6.07
N GLY A 189 0.36 -9.93 7.24
CA GLY A 189 1.23 -11.09 7.50
C GLY A 189 0.48 -12.42 7.34
N SER A 190 -0.77 -12.48 7.84
CA SER A 190 -1.62 -13.67 7.70
C SER A 190 -1.95 -13.94 6.23
N PHE A 191 -2.37 -12.94 5.47
CA PHE A 191 -2.68 -13.08 4.04
C PHE A 191 -1.45 -13.42 3.21
N PHE A 192 -0.27 -12.95 3.59
CA PHE A 192 0.99 -13.30 2.94
C PHE A 192 1.33 -14.78 3.14
N LEU A 193 1.07 -15.35 4.32
CA LEU A 193 1.25 -16.78 4.58
C LEU A 193 0.36 -17.65 3.68
N PHE A 194 -0.91 -17.26 3.51
CA PHE A 194 -1.90 -17.96 2.67
C PHE A 194 -1.89 -17.54 1.19
N SER A 195 -0.89 -16.77 0.75
CA SER A 195 -0.80 -16.23 -0.62
C SER A 195 -0.55 -17.26 -1.71
N GLY A 196 -0.22 -18.51 -1.34
CA GLY A 196 0.23 -19.55 -2.27
C GLY A 196 1.76 -19.62 -2.43
N TYR A 197 2.51 -18.63 -1.92
CA TYR A 197 3.98 -18.64 -1.95
C TYR A 197 4.60 -19.55 -0.88
N PHE A 198 4.12 -19.52 0.37
CA PHE A 198 4.67 -20.33 1.47
C PHE A 198 4.03 -21.71 1.57
N ILE A 199 2.73 -21.80 1.32
CA ILE A 199 1.94 -23.02 1.43
C ILE A 199 1.18 -23.17 0.13
N ALA A 200 1.42 -24.28 -0.58
CA ALA A 200 0.68 -24.66 -1.77
C ALA A 200 -0.80 -24.88 -1.42
N GLN A 201 -1.70 -24.52 -2.35
CA GLN A 201 -3.16 -24.57 -2.11
C GLN A 201 -3.63 -25.95 -1.64
N ASP A 202 -3.06 -27.03 -2.18
CA ASP A 202 -3.46 -28.42 -1.89
C ASP A 202 -3.07 -28.89 -0.49
N SER A 203 -2.11 -28.21 0.15
CA SER A 203 -1.67 -28.51 1.52
C SER A 203 -2.46 -27.72 2.58
N ILE A 204 -3.42 -26.87 2.20
CA ILE A 204 -4.21 -26.06 3.13
C ILE A 204 -5.40 -26.88 3.66
N PRO A 205 -5.54 -27.07 4.99
CA PRO A 205 -6.70 -27.73 5.56
C PRO A 205 -8.01 -27.01 5.18
N SER A 206 -9.10 -27.75 4.91
CA SER A 206 -10.39 -27.17 4.47
C SER A 206 -10.94 -26.08 5.39
N TYR A 207 -10.62 -26.10 6.68
CA TYR A 207 -11.02 -25.06 7.63
C TYR A 207 -10.37 -23.69 7.36
N TRP A 208 -9.15 -23.65 6.83
CA TRP A 208 -8.41 -22.40 6.55
C TRP A 208 -8.51 -21.92 5.10
N ILE A 209 -9.24 -22.65 4.25
CA ILE A 209 -9.39 -22.33 2.82
C ILE A 209 -10.00 -20.94 2.60
N PHE A 210 -10.87 -20.47 3.50
CA PHE A 210 -11.49 -19.15 3.40
C PHE A 210 -10.44 -18.03 3.41
N MET A 211 -9.36 -18.19 4.20
CA MET A 211 -8.32 -17.18 4.33
C MET A 211 -7.48 -17.08 3.06
N HIS A 212 -7.34 -18.20 2.34
CA HIS A 212 -6.71 -18.25 1.03
C HIS A 212 -7.52 -17.48 -0.02
N TYR A 213 -8.85 -17.63 -0.05
CA TYR A 213 -9.72 -16.86 -0.97
C TYR A 213 -9.84 -15.38 -0.59
N LEU A 214 -9.72 -15.04 0.69
CA LEU A 214 -9.75 -13.66 1.18
C LEU A 214 -8.41 -12.92 0.99
N SER A 215 -7.32 -13.66 0.73
CA SER A 215 -5.98 -13.08 0.65
C SER A 215 -5.85 -12.09 -0.51
N LEU A 216 -5.47 -10.87 -0.15
CA LEU A 216 -5.14 -9.79 -1.09
C LEU A 216 -3.85 -10.06 -1.89
N PHE A 217 -3.06 -11.06 -1.48
CA PHE A 217 -1.84 -11.46 -2.18
C PHE A 217 -2.08 -12.49 -3.28
N LYS A 218 -3.10 -13.35 -3.14
CA LYS A 218 -3.34 -14.47 -4.06
C LYS A 218 -3.55 -14.00 -5.49
N TYR A 219 -4.59 -13.19 -5.73
CA TYR A 219 -5.02 -12.83 -7.09
C TYR A 219 -3.94 -12.09 -7.89
N PRO A 220 -3.23 -11.09 -7.31
CA PRO A 220 -2.17 -10.42 -8.05
C PRO A 220 -0.97 -11.32 -8.29
N PHE A 221 -0.63 -12.19 -7.33
CA PHE A 221 0.47 -13.14 -7.49
C PHE A 221 0.20 -14.13 -8.63
N GLU A 222 -0.98 -14.74 -8.64
CA GLU A 222 -1.44 -15.64 -9.71
C GLU A 222 -1.48 -14.93 -11.07
N SER A 223 -1.95 -13.68 -11.11
CA SER A 223 -1.96 -12.87 -12.33
C SER A 223 -0.56 -12.62 -12.88
N LEU A 224 0.42 -12.30 -12.02
CA LEU A 224 1.80 -12.10 -12.42
C LEU A 224 2.45 -13.40 -12.93
N MET A 225 2.12 -14.52 -12.30
CA MET A 225 2.59 -15.85 -12.75
C MET A 225 2.00 -16.22 -14.10
N ILE A 226 0.71 -15.96 -14.34
CA ILE A 226 0.08 -16.20 -15.64
C ILE A 226 0.68 -15.27 -16.71
N ASN A 227 1.02 -14.04 -16.37
CA ASN A 227 1.67 -13.14 -17.34
C ASN A 227 3.02 -13.68 -17.83
N GLU A 228 3.83 -14.19 -16.89
CA GLU A 228 5.18 -14.68 -17.21
C GLU A 228 5.16 -16.09 -17.82
N TYR A 229 4.32 -16.99 -17.31
CA TYR A 229 4.32 -18.42 -17.66
C TYR A 229 3.08 -18.89 -18.44
N GLY A 230 2.02 -18.10 -18.51
CA GLY A 230 0.71 -18.50 -19.04
C GLY A 230 0.67 -18.85 -20.53
N GLY A 231 1.75 -18.59 -21.27
CA GLY A 231 1.90 -19.11 -22.64
C GLY A 231 2.25 -20.61 -22.70
N LYS A 232 2.83 -21.21 -21.65
CA LYS A 232 3.35 -22.60 -21.67
C LYS A 232 3.32 -23.38 -20.34
N GLY A 233 2.97 -22.77 -19.20
CA GLY A 233 3.19 -23.38 -17.86
C GLY A 233 2.09 -23.17 -16.82
N ALA A 234 0.94 -22.58 -17.17
CA ALA A 234 -0.15 -22.39 -16.22
C ALA A 234 -0.63 -23.72 -15.61
N ALA A 235 -0.53 -24.84 -16.34
CA ALA A 235 -0.96 -26.15 -15.84
C ALA A 235 0.00 -26.78 -14.82
N SER A 236 1.32 -26.48 -14.85
CA SER A 236 2.30 -27.16 -13.99
C SER A 236 2.43 -26.54 -12.59
N VAL A 237 1.98 -25.30 -12.41
CA VAL A 237 2.02 -24.60 -11.10
C VAL A 237 0.93 -25.12 -10.16
N TRP A 238 -0.18 -25.61 -10.71
CA TRP A 238 -1.30 -26.16 -9.94
C TRP A 238 -1.19 -27.67 -9.70
N THR A 239 -0.15 -28.33 -10.21
CA THR A 239 -0.01 -29.80 -10.15
C THR A 239 1.30 -30.27 -9.54
N ALA A 240 2.02 -29.42 -8.80
CA ALA A 240 3.27 -29.76 -8.12
C ALA A 240 3.19 -29.46 -6.62
#